data_AF-A0A969X348-F1
#
_entry.id   AF-A0A969X348-F1
#
_cell.length_a   1.000
_cell.length_b   1.000
_cell.length_c   1.000
_cell.angle_alpha   90.00
_cell.angle_beta   90.00
_cell.angle_gamma   90.00
#
_symmetry.space_group_name_H-M   'P 1'
#
loop_
_entity.id
_entity.type
_entity.pdbx_description
1 polymer ?
#
loop_
_entity_poly.entity_id
_entity_poly.type
_entity_poly.pdbx_seq_one_letter_code
_entity_poly.pdbx_strand_id
1 'polypeptide(L)' 'MKSTKRWYIICTKPQKENEVYKELIFRELETKFFRQEKTIFTLNGKRKVLKPLISGYIFIKIFETDIYKH' A
#
# COMPACT_ATOMS: atom_id res chain seq x y z
N MET A 1 -6.53 -13.49 -25.74
CA MET A 1 -6.78 -12.18 -25.09
C MET A 1 -5.43 -11.51 -24.85
N LYS A 2 -5.25 -10.22 -25.17
CA LYS A 2 -4.03 -9.48 -24.76
C LYS A 2 -4.02 -9.42 -23.23
N SER A 3 -2.99 -9.96 -22.60
CA SER A 3 -2.79 -9.86 -21.15
C SER A 3 -2.54 -8.39 -20.81
N THR A 4 -3.47 -7.76 -20.11
CA THR A 4 -3.34 -6.37 -19.64
C THR A 4 -3.17 -6.36 -18.13
N LYS A 5 -2.28 -5.48 -17.65
CA LYS A 5 -2.13 -5.27 -16.21
C LYS A 5 -3.39 -4.60 -15.67
N ARG A 6 -3.88 -5.09 -14.53
CA ARG A 6 -5.05 -4.54 -13.81
C ARG A 6 -4.65 -4.16 -12.39
N TRP A 7 -5.41 -3.25 -11.79
CA TRP A 7 -5.24 -2.87 -10.40
C TRP A 7 -5.88 -3.92 -9.49
N TYR A 8 -5.14 -4.36 -8.48
CA TYR A 8 -5.56 -5.25 -7.42
C TYR A 8 -5.25 -4.63 -6.06
N ILE A 9 -5.89 -5.17 -5.03
CA ILE A 9 -5.70 -4.74 -3.65
C ILE A 9 -5.09 -5.90 -2.86
N ILE A 10 -4.02 -5.61 -2.12
CA ILE A 10 -3.41 -6.53 -1.16
C ILE A 10 -3.84 -6.13 0.25
N CYS A 11 -4.39 -7.10 0.99
CA CYS A 11 -4.55 -7.00 2.43
C CYS A 11 -3.21 -7.21 3.12
N THR A 12 -2.85 -6.31 4.01
CA THR A 12 -1.62 -6.35 4.80
C THR A 12 -1.96 -6.54 6.27
N LYS A 13 -0.99 -7.04 7.05
CA LYS A 13 -1.12 -7.01 8.50
C LYS A 13 -1.15 -5.55 8.98
N PRO A 14 -1.91 -5.23 10.05
CA PRO A 14 -1.91 -3.88 10.61
C PRO A 14 -0.49 -3.37 10.86
N GLN A 15 -0.21 -2.13 10.47
CA GLN A 15 1.09 -1.45 10.63
C GLN A 15 2.22 -1.97 9.72
N LYS A 16 1.96 -2.97 8.88
CA LYS A 16 2.94 -3.52 7.92
C LYS A 16 2.82 -2.92 6.51
N GLU A 17 1.90 -1.99 6.29
CA GLU A 17 1.69 -1.33 5.00
C GLU A 17 2.97 -0.67 4.47
N ASN A 18 3.72 0.02 5.33
CA ASN A 18 4.97 0.68 4.91
C ASN A 18 6.03 -0.33 4.46
N GLU A 19 6.14 -1.47 5.14
CA GLU A 19 7.10 -2.52 4.80
C GLU A 19 6.72 -3.18 3.48
N VAL A 20 5.44 -3.57 3.33
CA VAL A 20 4.95 -4.17 2.09
C VAL A 20 5.08 -3.20 0.92
N TYR A 21 4.76 -1.92 1.10
CA TYR A 21 4.94 -0.91 0.04
C TYR A 21 6.39 -0.81 -0.43
N LYS A 22 7.35 -0.76 0.52
CA LYS A 22 8.78 -0.69 0.19
C LYS A 22 9.23 -1.93 -0.58
N GLU A 23 8.80 -3.11 -0.15
CA GLU A 23 9.12 -4.37 -0.82
C GLU A 23 8.57 -4.42 -2.25
N LEU A 24 7.33 -3.98 -2.46
CA LEU A 24 6.71 -3.95 -3.79
C LEU A 24 7.41 -2.96 -4.73
N ILE A 25 7.81 -1.79 -4.22
CA ILE A 25 8.60 -0.82 -4.99
C ILE A 25 10.00 -1.37 -5.31
N PHE A 26 10.63 -2.05 -4.36
CA PHE A 26 11.93 -2.71 -4.57
C PHE A 26 11.86 -3.78 -5.67
N ARG A 27 10.73 -4.48 -5.81
CA ARG A 27 10.46 -5.44 -6.90
C ARG A 27 9.99 -4.79 -8.21
N GLU A 28 10.09 -3.47 -8.33
CA GLU A 28 9.69 -2.71 -9.52
C GLU A 28 8.20 -2.88 -9.91
N LEU A 29 7.34 -3.17 -8.93
CA LEU A 29 5.90 -3.28 -9.17
C LEU A 29 5.24 -1.91 -9.09
N GLU A 30 4.41 -1.59 -10.09
CA GLU A 30 3.60 -0.37 -10.09
C GLU A 30 2.59 -0.45 -8.92
N THR A 31 2.87 0.33 -7.87
CA THR A 31 2.21 0.22 -6.56
C THR A 31 1.76 1.60 -6.10
N LYS A 32 0.56 1.68 -5.52
CA LYS A 32 0.04 2.89 -4.88
C LYS A 32 -0.27 2.64 -3.41
N PHE A 33 0.33 3.46 -2.56
CA PHE A 33 0.02 3.53 -1.15
C PHE A 33 -0.49 4.91 -0.78
N PHE A 34 -1.81 5.05 -0.73
CA PHE A 34 -2.48 6.30 -0.42
C PHE A 34 -2.34 6.62 1.07
N ARG A 35 -1.75 7.79 1.36
CA ARG A 35 -1.53 8.29 2.71
C ARG A 35 -2.11 9.68 2.84
N GLN A 36 -2.62 9.99 4.03
CA GLN A 36 -3.14 11.29 4.40
C GLN A 36 -2.36 11.86 5.58
N GLU A 37 -2.14 13.17 5.57
CA GLU A 37 -1.56 13.86 6.71
C GLU A 37 -2.65 14.09 7.77
N LYS A 38 -2.38 13.66 9.00
CA LYS A 38 -3.29 13.84 10.14
C LYS A 38 -2.54 14.51 11.28
N THR A 39 -3.13 15.53 11.87
CA THR A 39 -2.62 16.11 13.12
C THR A 39 -3.07 15.25 14.30
N ILE A 40 -2.13 14.80 15.12
CA ILE A 40 -2.41 14.12 16.38
C ILE A 40 -1.97 14.99 17.55
N PHE A 41 -2.80 15.01 18.58
CA PHE A 41 -2.52 15.69 19.84
C PHE A 41 -1.91 14.68 20.81
N THR A 42 -0.81 15.07 21.42
CA THR A 42 -0.09 14.31 22.45
C THR A 42 0.07 15.20 23.69
N LEU A 43 0.43 14.62 24.83
CA LEU A 43 0.73 15.38 26.05
C LEU A 43 1.82 16.44 25.82
N ASN A 44 2.73 16.19 24.87
CA ASN A 44 3.85 17.07 24.53
C ASN A 44 3.54 18.03 23.37
N GLY A 45 2.28 18.16 22.96
CA GLY A 45 1.84 19.07 21.90
C GLY A 45 1.28 18.38 20.66
N LYS A 46 1.26 19.12 19.55
CA LYS A 46 0.64 18.70 18.27
C LYS A 46 1.73 18.21 17.32
N ARG A 47 1.55 17.04 16.70
CA ARG A 47 2.43 16.60 15.61
C ARG A 47 1.62 16.13 14.42
N LYS A 48 2.13 16.41 13.22
CA LYS A 48 1.57 15.87 11.97
C LYS A 48 2.16 14.49 11.71
N VAL A 49 1.30 13.55 11.35
CA VAL A 49 1.69 12.17 11.01
C VAL A 49 1.04 11.76 9.70
N LEU A 50 1.79 11.05 8.87
CA LEU A 50 1.27 10.37 7.69
C LEU A 50 0.64 9.05 8.12
N LYS A 51 -0.67 8.90 7.87
CA LYS A 51 -1.38 7.64 8.09
C LYS A 51 -1.90 7.08 6.77
N PRO A 52 -2.08 5.75 6.66
CA PRO A 52 -2.82 5.16 5.56
C PRO A 52 -4.19 5.85 5.38
N LEU A 53 -4.55 6.17 4.14
CA LEU A 53 -5.90 6.64 3.82
C LEU A 53 -6.91 5.51 4.07
N ILE A 54 -6.55 4.29 3.65
CA ILE A 54 -7.27 3.06 3.92
C ILE A 54 -6.29 2.12 4.62
N SER A 55 -6.55 1.80 5.88
CA SER A 55 -5.64 0.96 6.69
C SER A 55 -5.72 -0.49 6.26
N GLY A 56 -4.59 -1.18 6.27
CA GLY A 56 -4.49 -2.58 5.90
C GLY A 56 -4.43 -2.86 4.39
N TYR A 57 -4.42 -1.85 3.52
CA TYR A 57 -4.52 -2.06 2.08
C TYR A 57 -3.43 -1.35 1.27
N ILE A 58 -2.95 -2.04 0.22
CA ILE A 58 -2.04 -1.50 -0.80
C ILE A 58 -2.56 -1.87 -2.19
N PHE A 59 -2.47 -0.93 -3.12
CA PHE A 59 -2.88 -1.15 -4.50
C PHE A 59 -1.67 -1.54 -5.34
N ILE A 60 -1.79 -2.60 -6.13
CA ILE A 60 -0.73 -3.06 -7.04
C ILE A 60 -1.30 -3.21 -8.45
N LYS A 61 -0.44 -3.06 -9.47
CA LYS A 61 -0.85 -3.27 -10.85
C LYS A 61 -0.01 -4.37 -11.50
N ILE A 62 -0.64 -5.53 -11.69
CA ILE A 62 0.01 -6.76 -12.14
C ILE A 62 -0.82 -7.46 -13.21
N PHE A 63 -0.25 -8.47 -13.85
CA PHE A 63 -1.03 -9.36 -14.72
C PHE A 63 -1.88 -10.30 -13.86
N GLU A 64 -3.09 -10.60 -14.32
CA GLU A 64 -3.98 -11.54 -13.65
C GLU A 64 -3.33 -12.93 -13.48
N THR A 65 -2.53 -13.34 -14.46
CA THR A 65 -1.76 -14.59 -14.42
C THR A 65 -0.76 -14.68 -13.27
N ASP A 66 -0.29 -13.55 -12.74
CA ASP A 66 0.69 -13.54 -11.65
C ASP A 66 0.05 -13.86 -10.28
N ILE A 67 -1.28 -13.74 -10.17
CA ILE A 67 -2.02 -14.05 -8.93
C ILE A 67 -2.01 -15.56 -8.66
N TYR A 68 -2.08 -16.37 -9.71
CA TYR A 68 -2.23 -17.83 -9.63
C TYR A 68 -0.89 -18.58 -9.75
N LYS A 69 0.26 -17.89 -9.67
CA LYS A 69 1.59 -18.51 -9.82
C LYS A 69 2.04 -19.33 -8.60
N HIS A 70 1.14 -19.69 -7.70
CA HIS A 70 1.42 -20.44 -6.47
C HIS A 70 0.40 -21.55 -6.26
#